data_AF-A0A672P8Q4-F1
#
_entry.id   AF-A0A672P8Q4-F1
#
_cell.length_a   1.000
_cell.length_b   1.000
_cell.length_c   1.000
_cell.angle_alpha   90.00
_cell.angle_beta   90.00
_cell.angle_gamma   90.00
#
_symmetry.space_group_name_H-M   'P 1'
#
loop_
_entity.id
_entity.type
_entity.pdbx_description
1 polymer ?
#
loop_
_entity_poly.entity_id
_entity_poly.type
_entity_poly.pdbx_seq_one_letter_code
_entity_poly.pdbx_strand_id
1 'polypeptide(L)'
;QDHGKWWFNQRNAQGEVMLTLHSPADALVGLYSMTVVLLSADGQILEQTKPQTFYLLFNPWCKDDSVYLPSEELLQEYILNENGILYQGSWDDITTVPWNFGQFEKDVVDICFEVLDNSPTALKNSEMEIANRGSPVYVSRTITAMVNANDDRGVVSGRWDGKYSDGVAPTRWTGSVPILRRWSEDGGQKVRYGQCWVFTGVACTVLRCLGIPTRCITNYSSAHDTDANISVDYLFNAQLEISPSIFRNYHCWVESWMKRDDLPEGYDGWQVLDPTPQERSDGIFCCGPCPVHAVKEGEVGFKYDTPFVFSEVNADLIVWIVHPDRERIQVSQNSKVIGRNISTKSVYGDFREDITANYKYPEGSMKEREVYKKAGRQVGQKNKGPGQLELFIKHAPAIHGTDFDVIIEVYNAGREDTDAQLIVTSNAITYNSIHRAECQRKTTSLTVPAHKEVLRLQYGHYGACVSEHHMIRVTALLQPTDQDNIILQEINIPLKMPALHIKIIGKAIVSHKLTAHISFNNPLPVSLQGGVFTVEGAGLTEAKEIKTQYVLVLEIMQSMYST
;
A
#
# COMPACT_ATOMS: atom_id res chain seq x y z
N GLN A 1 -30.78 5.31 32.30
CA GLN A 1 -29.93 4.18 31.90
C GLN A 1 -28.51 4.69 31.89
N ASP A 2 -27.56 3.96 32.49
CA ASP A 2 -26.16 4.39 32.55
C ASP A 2 -25.51 4.00 31.21
N HIS A 3 -25.44 4.94 30.27
CA HIS A 3 -25.03 4.68 28.88
C HIS A 3 -23.56 4.23 28.73
N GLY A 4 -22.74 4.32 29.80
CA GLY A 4 -21.33 3.95 29.80
C GLY A 4 -21.00 2.64 30.54
N LYS A 5 -21.98 1.77 30.80
CA LYS A 5 -21.73 0.47 31.48
C LYS A 5 -22.41 -0.68 30.78
N TRP A 6 -21.95 -1.89 31.06
CA TRP A 6 -22.67 -3.12 30.72
C TRP A 6 -23.94 -3.23 31.55
N TRP A 7 -25.05 -3.58 30.91
CA TRP A 7 -26.31 -3.86 31.59
C TRP A 7 -27.18 -4.80 30.74
N PHE A 8 -28.21 -5.39 31.34
CA PHE A 8 -29.15 -6.22 30.61
C PHE A 8 -30.60 -5.92 31.01
N ASN A 9 -31.53 -6.18 30.10
CA ASN A 9 -32.96 -6.23 30.37
C ASN A 9 -33.42 -7.69 30.40
N GLN A 10 -34.39 -7.98 31.27
CA GLN A 10 -35.05 -9.27 31.32
C GLN A 10 -36.52 -9.14 30.93
N ARG A 11 -37.02 -10.06 30.10
CA ARG A 11 -38.44 -10.22 29.79
C ARG A 11 -38.84 -11.70 29.81
N ASN A 12 -40.03 -11.99 30.30
CA ASN A 12 -40.58 -13.34 30.25
C ASN A 12 -41.16 -13.60 28.85
N ALA A 13 -40.84 -14.76 28.28
CA ALA A 13 -41.34 -15.20 26.98
C ALA A 13 -41.75 -16.68 27.06
N GLN A 14 -43.04 -16.95 27.24
CA GLN A 14 -43.66 -18.30 27.19
C GLN A 14 -42.78 -19.49 27.63
N GLY A 15 -42.45 -19.55 28.93
CA GLY A 15 -41.64 -20.65 29.50
C GLY A 15 -40.12 -20.43 29.44
N GLU A 16 -39.68 -19.34 28.81
CA GLU A 16 -38.29 -18.90 28.73
C GLU A 16 -38.10 -17.49 29.31
N VAL A 17 -36.84 -17.17 29.58
CA VAL A 17 -36.40 -15.83 30.01
C VAL A 17 -35.55 -15.24 28.89
N MET A 18 -36.02 -14.15 28.30
CA MET A 18 -35.28 -13.39 27.30
C MET A 18 -34.41 -12.35 28.01
N LEU A 19 -33.09 -12.44 27.77
CA LEU A 19 -32.11 -11.47 28.24
C LEU A 19 -31.60 -10.64 27.06
N THR A 20 -31.76 -9.32 27.12
CA THR A 20 -31.17 -8.39 26.16
C THR A 20 -29.97 -7.72 26.80
N LEU A 21 -28.77 -8.08 26.37
CA LEU A 21 -27.51 -7.52 26.85
C LEU A 21 -27.17 -6.24 26.07
N HIS A 22 -26.68 -5.23 26.79
CA HIS A 22 -26.24 -3.96 26.24
C HIS A 22 -24.78 -3.72 26.65
N SER A 23 -23.88 -3.62 25.68
CA SER A 23 -22.50 -3.20 25.88
C SER A 23 -22.39 -1.67 25.77
N PRO A 24 -21.45 -1.04 26.48
CA PRO A 24 -21.10 0.34 26.23
C PRO A 24 -20.33 0.48 24.90
N ALA A 25 -20.30 1.67 24.32
CA ALA A 25 -19.65 1.92 23.03
C ALA A 25 -18.10 1.91 23.09
N ASP A 26 -17.55 2.05 24.29
CA ASP A 26 -16.11 1.96 24.60
C ASP A 26 -15.72 0.58 25.17
N ALA A 27 -16.59 -0.42 25.02
CA ALA A 27 -16.28 -1.78 25.44
C ALA A 27 -15.04 -2.32 24.72
N LEU A 28 -14.24 -3.11 25.43
CA LEU A 28 -13.03 -3.71 24.89
C LEU A 28 -13.40 -4.69 23.77
N VAL A 29 -12.72 -4.64 22.62
CA VAL A 29 -12.92 -5.67 21.59
C VAL A 29 -12.20 -6.96 21.99
N GLY A 30 -12.82 -8.12 21.73
CA GLY A 30 -12.28 -9.40 22.18
C GLY A 30 -13.27 -10.54 22.21
N LEU A 31 -12.77 -11.72 22.57
CA LEU A 31 -13.57 -12.88 22.92
C LEU A 31 -14.04 -12.78 24.38
N TYR A 32 -15.34 -12.59 24.56
CA TYR A 32 -15.96 -12.57 25.88
C TYR A 32 -16.44 -13.96 26.28
N SER A 33 -16.48 -14.20 27.59
CA SER A 33 -17.11 -15.37 28.20
C SER A 33 -18.26 -14.90 29.10
N MET A 34 -19.48 -15.32 28.79
CA MET A 34 -20.71 -14.98 29.49
C MET A 34 -21.22 -16.17 30.29
N THR A 35 -21.61 -15.90 31.53
CA THR A 35 -22.25 -16.87 32.42
C THR A 35 -23.47 -16.22 33.05
N VAL A 36 -24.61 -16.92 33.04
CA VAL A 36 -25.82 -16.49 33.74
C VAL A 36 -25.91 -17.24 35.06
N VAL A 37 -26.06 -16.49 36.15
CA VAL A 37 -26.09 -17.02 37.52
C VAL A 37 -27.47 -16.72 38.12
N LEU A 38 -28.16 -17.76 38.57
CA LEU A 38 -29.39 -17.63 39.35
C LEU A 38 -29.01 -17.55 40.82
N LEU A 39 -29.40 -16.44 41.47
CA LEU A 39 -29.15 -16.21 42.89
C LEU A 39 -30.44 -16.42 43.70
N SER A 40 -30.31 -16.94 44.90
CA SER A 40 -31.35 -16.92 45.92
C SER A 40 -31.56 -15.51 46.47
N ALA A 41 -32.62 -15.31 47.26
CA ALA A 41 -32.91 -14.01 47.89
C ALA A 41 -31.81 -13.54 48.86
N ASP A 42 -31.04 -14.46 49.44
CA ASP A 42 -29.87 -14.21 50.28
C ASP A 42 -28.54 -14.15 49.51
N GLY A 43 -28.57 -14.24 48.17
CA GLY A 43 -27.41 -14.07 47.30
C GLY A 43 -26.56 -15.33 47.08
N GLN A 44 -27.05 -16.51 47.45
CA GLN A 44 -26.38 -17.78 47.15
C GLN A 44 -26.64 -18.20 45.71
N ILE A 45 -25.63 -18.77 45.05
CA ILE A 45 -25.78 -19.32 43.70
C ILE A 45 -26.63 -20.59 43.77
N LEU A 46 -27.81 -20.56 43.16
CA LEU A 46 -28.71 -21.70 43.02
C LEU A 46 -28.38 -22.51 41.77
N GLU A 47 -28.21 -21.81 40.65
CA GLU A 47 -27.89 -22.40 39.35
C GLU A 47 -26.94 -21.50 38.57
N GLN A 48 -26.17 -22.10 37.67
CA GLN A 48 -25.24 -21.39 36.81
C GLN A 48 -25.20 -22.05 35.43
N THR A 49 -25.29 -21.27 34.36
CA THR A 49 -25.13 -21.79 33.01
C THR A 49 -23.69 -22.19 32.73
N LYS A 50 -23.47 -23.07 31.75
CA LYS A 50 -22.13 -23.21 31.18
C LYS A 50 -21.71 -21.87 30.56
N PRO A 51 -20.42 -21.48 30.64
CA PRO A 51 -19.93 -20.31 29.95
C PRO A 51 -20.19 -20.41 28.45
N GLN A 52 -20.72 -19.35 27.86
CA GLN A 52 -20.87 -19.18 26.42
C GLN A 52 -19.96 -18.05 25.96
N THR A 53 -19.35 -18.19 24.80
CA THR A 53 -18.42 -17.19 24.27
C THR A 53 -19.02 -16.42 23.11
N PHE A 54 -18.65 -15.15 22.98
CA PHE A 54 -19.00 -14.32 21.84
C PHE A 54 -17.89 -13.31 21.56
N TYR A 55 -17.74 -12.91 20.30
CA TYR A 55 -16.85 -11.82 19.92
C TYR A 55 -17.55 -10.48 20.04
N LEU A 56 -16.86 -9.50 20.60
CA LEU A 56 -17.23 -8.09 20.52
C LEU A 56 -16.22 -7.36 19.62
N LEU A 57 -16.73 -6.65 18.62
CA LEU A 57 -15.97 -5.88 17.64
C LEU A 57 -16.26 -4.39 17.80
N PHE A 58 -15.48 -3.53 17.16
CA PHE A 58 -15.83 -2.12 17.00
C PHE A 58 -17.14 -1.98 16.21
N ASN A 59 -17.94 -0.96 16.52
CA ASN A 59 -19.25 -0.76 15.93
C ASN A 59 -19.34 0.58 15.19
N PRO A 60 -19.02 0.62 13.89
CA PRO A 60 -19.00 1.86 13.14
C PRO A 60 -20.39 2.36 12.74
N TRP A 61 -21.47 1.63 13.09
CA TRP A 61 -22.87 2.09 13.03
C TRP A 61 -23.33 2.80 14.31
N CYS A 62 -22.63 2.62 15.43
CA CYS A 62 -22.96 3.23 16.71
C CYS A 62 -22.40 4.65 16.78
N LYS A 63 -23.27 5.67 16.93
CA LYS A 63 -22.87 7.08 16.98
C LYS A 63 -21.89 7.43 18.11
N ASP A 64 -21.99 6.68 19.20
CA ASP A 64 -21.18 6.88 20.40
C ASP A 64 -19.82 6.19 20.29
N ASP A 65 -19.63 5.29 19.32
CA ASP A 65 -18.35 4.60 19.08
C ASP A 65 -17.34 5.55 18.42
N SER A 66 -16.05 5.39 18.77
CA SER A 66 -14.95 6.15 18.22
C SER A 66 -14.68 5.85 16.74
N VAL A 67 -15.20 4.75 16.17
CA VAL A 67 -15.10 4.44 14.74
C VAL A 67 -16.37 4.74 13.93
N TYR A 68 -17.34 5.46 14.52
CA TYR A 68 -18.59 5.81 13.84
C TYR A 68 -18.36 6.49 12.48
N LEU A 69 -18.92 5.90 11.43
CA LEU A 69 -18.89 6.45 10.07
C LEU A 69 -20.34 6.69 9.61
N PRO A 70 -20.81 7.94 9.47
CA PRO A 70 -22.21 8.28 9.20
C PRO A 70 -22.62 8.05 7.74
N SER A 71 -22.27 6.92 7.14
CA SER A 71 -22.68 6.54 5.79
C SER A 71 -22.67 5.02 5.59
N GLU A 72 -23.85 4.46 5.34
CA GLU A 72 -24.03 3.04 5.02
C GLU A 72 -23.27 2.64 3.75
N GLU A 73 -23.21 3.52 2.75
CA GLU A 73 -22.49 3.25 1.50
C GLU A 73 -20.98 3.15 1.73
N LEU A 74 -20.43 4.01 2.58
CA LEU A 74 -19.01 3.94 2.95
C LEU A 74 -18.74 2.72 3.83
N LEU A 75 -19.64 2.36 4.75
CA LEU A 75 -19.52 1.15 5.57
C LEU A 75 -19.59 -0.13 4.74
N GLN A 76 -20.42 -0.14 3.70
CA GLN A 76 -20.48 -1.25 2.76
C GLN A 76 -19.13 -1.48 2.07
N GLU A 77 -18.42 -0.41 1.68
CA GLU A 77 -17.10 -0.54 1.03
C GLU A 77 -15.96 -0.78 2.03
N TYR A 78 -15.96 -0.09 3.18
CA TYR A 78 -14.82 -0.03 4.09
C TYR A 78 -14.90 -0.99 5.28
N ILE A 79 -16.02 -1.70 5.46
CA ILE A 79 -16.18 -2.80 6.42
C ILE A 79 -16.63 -4.08 5.71
N LEU A 80 -17.75 -4.01 4.98
CA LEU A 80 -18.44 -5.22 4.51
C LEU A 80 -17.90 -5.80 3.19
N ASN A 81 -17.23 -4.99 2.36
CA ASN A 81 -16.67 -5.49 1.11
C ASN A 81 -15.39 -6.29 1.37
N GLU A 82 -15.36 -7.55 0.93
CA GLU A 82 -14.22 -8.46 1.08
C GLU A 82 -13.27 -8.44 -0.14
N ASN A 83 -13.64 -7.74 -1.21
CA ASN A 83 -12.88 -7.68 -2.46
C ASN A 83 -12.40 -6.26 -2.73
N GLY A 84 -11.08 -6.09 -2.71
CA GLY A 84 -10.42 -4.81 -2.93
C GLY A 84 -9.66 -4.72 -4.24
N ILE A 85 -9.20 -3.50 -4.53
CA ILE A 85 -8.25 -3.22 -5.61
C ILE A 85 -7.10 -2.43 -5.01
N LEU A 86 -5.90 -2.96 -5.16
CA LEU A 86 -4.64 -2.27 -4.89
C LEU A 86 -4.11 -1.67 -6.19
N TYR A 87 -3.56 -0.46 -6.14
CA TYR A 87 -2.99 0.18 -7.33
C TYR A 87 -1.45 0.05 -7.31
N GLN A 88 -0.86 -0.14 -8.49
CA GLN A 88 0.58 -0.35 -8.71
C GLN A 88 1.02 0.29 -10.04
N GLY A 89 2.28 0.11 -10.42
CA GLY A 89 2.84 0.60 -11.68
C GLY A 89 3.52 1.96 -11.50
N SER A 90 3.31 2.88 -12.43
CA SER A 90 3.83 4.25 -12.36
C SER A 90 2.68 5.26 -12.30
N TRP A 91 2.98 6.50 -11.91
CA TRP A 91 1.96 7.55 -11.78
C TRP A 91 1.25 7.84 -13.13
N ASP A 92 1.90 7.57 -14.25
CA ASP A 92 1.44 7.81 -15.63
C ASP A 92 0.90 6.56 -16.35
N ASP A 93 1.13 5.35 -15.83
CA ASP A 93 0.53 4.10 -16.32
C ASP A 93 0.16 3.21 -15.12
N ILE A 94 -0.93 3.60 -14.45
CA ILE A 94 -1.44 2.95 -13.24
C ILE A 94 -2.06 1.60 -13.60
N THR A 95 -1.67 0.57 -12.84
CA THR A 95 -2.20 -0.80 -12.94
C THR A 95 -2.92 -1.19 -11.65
N THR A 96 -3.70 -2.26 -11.73
CA THR A 96 -4.55 -2.74 -10.63
C THR A 96 -4.20 -4.19 -10.27
N VAL A 97 -4.17 -4.49 -8.99
CA VAL A 97 -4.10 -5.84 -8.43
C VAL A 97 -5.37 -6.08 -7.62
N PRO A 98 -6.29 -6.96 -8.08
CA PRO A 98 -7.42 -7.37 -7.27
C PRO A 98 -6.90 -8.12 -6.03
N TRP A 99 -7.53 -7.88 -4.88
CA TRP A 99 -7.11 -8.45 -3.61
C TRP A 99 -8.31 -9.00 -2.83
N ASN A 100 -8.23 -10.28 -2.46
CA ASN A 100 -9.20 -10.91 -1.57
C ASN A 100 -8.82 -10.61 -0.11
N PHE A 101 -9.52 -9.67 0.53
CA PHE A 101 -9.36 -9.44 1.97
C PHE A 101 -9.92 -10.64 2.75
N GLY A 102 -11.15 -11.04 2.44
CA GLY A 102 -11.79 -12.23 3.02
C GLY A 102 -11.92 -12.17 4.54
N GLN A 103 -12.21 -11.00 5.11
CA GLN A 103 -12.30 -10.80 6.56
C GLN A 103 -13.42 -11.62 7.23
N PHE A 104 -14.40 -12.12 6.47
CA PHE A 104 -15.47 -12.99 6.97
C PHE A 104 -15.26 -14.46 6.63
N GLU A 105 -14.14 -14.81 5.99
CA GLU A 105 -13.78 -16.21 5.79
C GLU A 105 -13.56 -16.90 7.14
N LYS A 106 -13.85 -18.20 7.16
CA LYS A 106 -13.75 -19.02 8.37
C LYS A 106 -12.39 -18.88 9.04
N ASP A 107 -12.40 -18.81 10.37
CA ASP A 107 -11.25 -18.74 11.28
C ASP A 107 -10.49 -17.39 11.22
N VAL A 108 -10.83 -16.46 10.31
CA VAL A 108 -10.11 -15.17 10.18
C VAL A 108 -10.29 -14.28 11.39
N VAL A 109 -11.49 -14.23 11.99
CA VAL A 109 -11.73 -13.44 13.21
C VAL A 109 -10.90 -13.94 14.39
N ASP A 110 -10.81 -15.26 14.57
CA ASP A 110 -9.99 -15.89 15.59
C ASP A 110 -8.52 -15.50 15.41
N ILE A 111 -8.01 -15.59 14.17
CA ILE A 111 -6.63 -15.22 13.83
C ILE A 111 -6.37 -13.72 14.05
N CYS A 112 -7.33 -12.84 13.75
CA CYS A 112 -7.17 -11.40 13.98
C CYS A 112 -6.97 -11.08 15.47
N PHE A 113 -7.68 -11.78 16.36
CA PHE A 113 -7.44 -11.65 17.81
C PHE A 113 -6.14 -12.34 18.25
N GLU A 114 -5.76 -13.46 17.63
CA GLU A 114 -4.47 -14.10 17.86
C GLU A 114 -3.28 -13.17 17.53
N VAL A 115 -3.41 -12.34 16.49
CA VAL A 115 -2.42 -11.29 16.16
C VAL A 115 -2.25 -10.29 17.30
N LEU A 116 -3.34 -9.85 17.94
CA LEU A 116 -3.28 -8.96 19.10
C LEU A 116 -2.65 -9.67 20.32
N ASP A 117 -3.04 -10.92 20.56
CA ASP A 117 -2.56 -11.75 21.67
C ASP A 117 -1.05 -12.08 21.55
N ASN A 118 -0.50 -12.11 20.33
CA ASN A 118 0.93 -12.31 20.07
C ASN A 118 1.74 -11.01 20.02
N SER A 119 1.12 -9.85 20.27
CA SER A 119 1.85 -8.58 20.32
C SER A 119 2.86 -8.54 21.48
N PRO A 120 3.99 -7.82 21.35
CA PRO A 120 4.96 -7.71 22.44
C PRO A 120 4.36 -7.22 23.75
N THR A 121 3.37 -6.30 23.66
CA THR A 121 2.67 -5.79 24.83
C THR A 121 1.81 -6.87 25.47
N ALA A 122 1.06 -7.66 24.69
CA ALA A 122 0.28 -8.79 25.22
C ALA A 122 1.17 -9.85 25.89
N LEU A 123 2.30 -10.19 25.26
CA LEU A 123 3.26 -11.17 25.80
C LEU A 123 3.94 -10.69 27.09
N LYS A 124 4.10 -9.37 27.25
CA LYS A 124 4.71 -8.77 28.45
C LYS A 124 3.70 -8.51 29.56
N ASN A 125 2.50 -8.03 29.22
CA ASN A 125 1.44 -7.69 30.15
C ASN A 125 0.06 -7.76 29.45
N SER A 126 -0.56 -8.93 29.49
CA SER A 126 -1.84 -9.20 28.85
C SER A 126 -2.99 -8.37 29.42
N GLU A 127 -3.03 -8.11 30.73
CA GLU A 127 -4.08 -7.28 31.34
C GLU A 127 -4.05 -5.84 30.81
N MET A 128 -2.85 -5.25 30.72
CA MET A 128 -2.68 -3.92 30.17
C MET A 128 -3.04 -3.87 28.68
N GLU A 129 -2.64 -4.88 27.91
CA GLU A 129 -2.97 -4.93 26.49
C GLU A 129 -4.49 -5.02 26.28
N ILE A 130 -5.18 -5.93 26.99
CA ILE A 130 -6.63 -6.09 26.93
C ILE A 130 -7.34 -4.78 27.32
N ALA A 131 -6.89 -4.12 28.38
CA ALA A 131 -7.48 -2.86 28.84
C ALA A 131 -7.42 -1.73 27.79
N ASN A 132 -6.49 -1.80 26.83
CA ASN A 132 -6.37 -0.81 25.75
C ASN A 132 -7.12 -1.20 24.47
N ARG A 133 -7.73 -2.39 24.38
CA ARG A 133 -8.46 -2.85 23.20
C ARG A 133 -9.75 -2.07 22.91
N GLY A 134 -10.24 -1.25 23.85
CA GLY A 134 -11.34 -0.31 23.57
C GLY A 134 -10.93 0.89 22.70
N SER A 135 -9.64 1.12 22.50
CA SER A 135 -9.14 2.26 21.71
C SER A 135 -8.80 1.84 20.27
N PRO A 136 -9.49 2.39 19.24
CA PRO A 136 -9.14 2.09 17.84
C PRO A 136 -7.76 2.63 17.47
N VAL A 137 -7.29 3.70 18.12
CA VAL A 137 -5.93 4.24 17.95
C VAL A 137 -4.89 3.22 18.39
N TYR A 138 -5.05 2.65 19.59
CA TYR A 138 -4.14 1.64 20.13
C TYR A 138 -4.17 0.36 19.29
N VAL A 139 -5.37 -0.18 19.02
CA VAL A 139 -5.53 -1.41 18.23
C VAL A 139 -4.91 -1.23 16.84
N SER A 140 -5.18 -0.11 16.16
CA SER A 140 -4.62 0.15 14.84
C SER A 140 -3.10 0.20 14.84
N ARG A 141 -2.48 0.88 15.83
CA ARG A 141 -1.03 0.94 15.97
C ARG A 141 -0.42 -0.44 16.25
N THR A 142 -1.05 -1.24 17.10
CA THR A 142 -0.63 -2.62 17.39
C THR A 142 -0.70 -3.50 16.14
N ILE A 143 -1.77 -3.41 15.35
CA ILE A 143 -1.89 -4.15 14.09
C ILE A 143 -0.81 -3.74 13.09
N THR A 144 -0.57 -2.43 12.91
CA THR A 144 0.50 -1.92 12.04
C THR A 144 1.87 -2.52 12.41
N ALA A 145 2.19 -2.55 13.70
CA ALA A 145 3.43 -3.16 14.19
C ALA A 145 3.46 -4.67 13.95
N MET A 146 2.36 -5.37 14.23
CA MET A 146 2.29 -6.84 14.13
C MET A 146 2.20 -7.38 12.71
N VAL A 147 1.77 -6.58 11.73
CA VAL A 147 1.70 -7.05 10.34
C VAL A 147 3.09 -7.31 9.76
N ASN A 148 4.12 -6.58 10.19
CA ASN A 148 5.51 -6.86 9.81
C ASN A 148 6.25 -7.64 10.90
N ALA A 149 7.16 -8.52 10.50
CA ALA A 149 7.87 -9.44 11.39
C ALA A 149 9.33 -9.04 11.68
N ASN A 150 9.65 -7.73 11.63
CA ASN A 150 11.03 -7.29 11.77
C ASN A 150 11.51 -7.27 13.23
N ASP A 151 10.62 -6.96 14.17
CA ASP A 151 10.98 -6.86 15.59
C ASP A 151 10.52 -8.08 16.41
N ASP A 152 9.40 -8.70 16.03
CA ASP A 152 8.64 -9.61 16.90
C ASP A 152 8.04 -10.83 16.15
N ARG A 153 6.99 -11.45 16.73
CA ARG A 153 6.17 -12.53 16.13
C ARG A 153 5.18 -12.02 15.08
N GLY A 154 5.58 -11.01 14.30
CA GLY A 154 4.72 -10.41 13.30
C GLY A 154 4.34 -11.36 12.15
N VAL A 155 3.31 -10.97 11.40
CA VAL A 155 2.65 -11.83 10.41
C VAL A 155 3.53 -12.09 9.20
N VAL A 156 4.08 -11.03 8.59
CA VAL A 156 4.75 -11.13 7.28
C VAL A 156 6.22 -10.67 7.36
N SER A 157 7.11 -11.46 6.76
CA SER A 157 8.52 -11.09 6.60
C SER A 157 8.72 -10.32 5.29
N GLY A 158 9.28 -9.12 5.36
CA GLY A 158 9.58 -8.31 4.17
C GLY A 158 10.81 -8.80 3.41
N ARG A 159 10.79 -8.74 2.07
CA ARG A 159 11.97 -9.01 1.22
C ARG A 159 11.90 -8.35 -0.16
N TRP A 160 12.96 -7.62 -0.53
CA TRP A 160 13.03 -6.79 -1.76
C TRP A 160 14.20 -7.15 -2.69
N ASP A 161 15.00 -8.17 -2.38
CA ASP A 161 16.19 -8.55 -3.16
C ASP A 161 15.87 -9.38 -4.43
N GLY A 162 14.60 -9.74 -4.64
CA GLY A 162 14.12 -10.62 -5.73
C GLY A 162 14.46 -12.10 -5.54
N LYS A 163 14.93 -12.51 -4.37
CA LYS A 163 15.31 -13.91 -4.09
C LYS A 163 14.32 -14.51 -3.11
N TYR A 164 13.41 -15.35 -3.61
CA TYR A 164 12.29 -15.88 -2.81
C TYR A 164 12.27 -17.42 -2.73
N SER A 165 13.40 -18.09 -2.96
CA SER A 165 13.45 -19.56 -3.08
C SER A 165 12.99 -20.32 -1.82
N ASP A 166 13.08 -19.69 -0.65
CA ASP A 166 12.69 -20.25 0.64
C ASP A 166 11.33 -19.72 1.16
N GLY A 167 10.52 -19.13 0.27
CA GLY A 167 9.20 -18.61 0.60
C GLY A 167 8.32 -18.41 -0.63
N VAL A 168 7.25 -17.64 -0.47
CA VAL A 168 6.38 -17.21 -1.56
C VAL A 168 6.81 -15.82 -2.02
N ALA A 169 6.99 -15.64 -3.33
CA ALA A 169 7.29 -14.34 -3.89
C ALA A 169 6.12 -13.36 -3.62
N PRO A 170 6.38 -12.10 -3.20
CA PRO A 170 5.34 -11.14 -2.86
C PRO A 170 4.29 -10.90 -3.95
N THR A 171 4.67 -11.02 -5.22
CA THR A 171 3.79 -10.86 -6.39
C THR A 171 2.84 -12.04 -6.64
N ARG A 172 2.99 -13.17 -5.92
CA ARG A 172 2.12 -14.34 -6.07
C ARG A 172 0.88 -14.31 -5.17
N TRP A 173 0.87 -13.46 -4.14
CA TRP A 173 -0.27 -13.35 -3.24
C TRP A 173 -1.44 -12.65 -3.95
N THR A 174 -2.62 -13.23 -3.84
CA THR A 174 -3.89 -12.71 -4.39
C THR A 174 -4.87 -12.30 -3.29
N GLY A 175 -4.51 -12.49 -2.02
CA GLY A 175 -5.35 -12.24 -0.87
C GLY A 175 -4.64 -12.44 0.46
N SER A 176 -5.29 -11.98 1.52
CA SER A 176 -4.75 -12.00 2.89
C SER A 176 -5.02 -13.32 3.63
N VAL A 177 -6.12 -14.01 3.31
CA VAL A 177 -6.56 -15.21 4.03
C VAL A 177 -5.49 -16.31 4.05
N PRO A 178 -4.81 -16.67 2.94
CA PRO A 178 -3.76 -17.68 2.97
C PRO A 178 -2.54 -17.28 3.80
N ILE A 179 -2.26 -15.98 3.91
CA ILE A 179 -1.16 -15.46 4.72
C ILE A 179 -1.49 -15.58 6.21
N LEU A 180 -2.67 -15.11 6.61
CA LEU A 180 -3.13 -15.15 8.00
C LEU A 180 -3.25 -16.60 8.52
N ARG A 181 -3.85 -17.49 7.73
CA ARG A 181 -3.96 -18.92 8.08
C ARG A 181 -2.58 -19.55 8.25
N ARG A 182 -1.66 -19.33 7.32
CA ARG A 182 -0.30 -19.88 7.42
C ARG A 182 0.43 -19.39 8.67
N TRP A 183 0.32 -18.10 8.99
CA TRP A 183 0.94 -17.55 10.19
C TRP A 183 0.41 -18.23 11.46
N SER A 184 -0.91 -18.40 11.58
CA SER A 184 -1.56 -19.05 12.72
C SER A 184 -1.23 -20.55 12.80
N GLU A 185 -1.36 -21.28 11.68
CA GLU A 185 -1.08 -22.73 11.59
C GLU A 185 0.37 -23.06 11.94
N ASP A 186 1.32 -22.18 11.59
CA ASP A 186 2.73 -22.32 11.93
C ASP A 186 3.06 -21.84 13.37
N GLY A 187 2.06 -21.51 14.18
CA GLY A 187 2.21 -21.13 15.59
C GLY A 187 2.77 -19.72 15.78
N GLY A 188 2.32 -18.77 14.97
CA GLY A 188 2.75 -17.36 14.99
C GLY A 188 4.12 -17.13 14.35
N GLN A 189 4.56 -18.02 13.45
CA GLN A 189 5.81 -17.86 12.70
C GLN A 189 5.59 -17.00 11.47
N LYS A 190 6.55 -16.09 11.22
CA LYS A 190 6.48 -15.13 10.12
C LYS A 190 6.35 -15.79 8.75
N VAL A 191 5.39 -15.34 7.97
CA VAL A 191 5.14 -15.79 6.60
C VAL A 191 6.08 -15.09 5.63
N ARG A 192 6.79 -15.89 4.83
CA ARG A 192 7.73 -15.43 3.80
C ARG A 192 7.05 -15.42 2.43
N TYR A 193 7.03 -14.35 1.65
CA TYR A 193 7.48 -12.98 1.91
C TYR A 193 6.40 -11.95 1.51
N GLY A 194 6.55 -10.72 2.00
CA GLY A 194 5.71 -9.58 1.62
C GLY A 194 6.49 -8.36 1.14
N GLN A 195 5.77 -7.46 0.50
CA GLN A 195 6.17 -6.09 0.13
C GLN A 195 5.02 -5.14 0.50
N CYS A 196 5.18 -3.82 0.33
CA CYS A 196 4.24 -2.82 0.87
C CYS A 196 2.76 -3.18 0.65
N TRP A 197 2.34 -3.48 -0.59
CA TRP A 197 0.95 -3.82 -0.90
C TRP A 197 0.44 -5.11 -0.22
N VAL A 198 1.32 -6.07 0.07
CA VAL A 198 0.98 -7.29 0.82
C VAL A 198 0.71 -6.93 2.29
N PHE A 199 1.59 -6.12 2.90
CA PHE A 199 1.37 -5.61 4.25
C PHE A 199 0.08 -4.80 4.33
N THR A 200 -0.15 -3.90 3.36
CA THR A 200 -1.38 -3.12 3.22
C THR A 200 -2.62 -4.01 3.13
N GLY A 201 -2.59 -5.06 2.31
CA GLY A 201 -3.70 -5.99 2.15
C GLY A 201 -4.05 -6.72 3.44
N VAL A 202 -3.03 -7.24 4.13
CA VAL A 202 -3.18 -7.94 5.43
C VAL A 202 -3.69 -6.98 6.50
N ALA A 203 -3.10 -5.79 6.65
CA ALA A 203 -3.53 -4.79 7.62
C ALA A 203 -4.99 -4.39 7.41
N CYS A 204 -5.39 -4.12 6.15
CA CYS A 204 -6.78 -3.79 5.81
C CYS A 204 -7.74 -4.92 6.21
N THR A 205 -7.35 -6.18 5.97
CA THR A 205 -8.16 -7.35 6.34
C THR A 205 -8.40 -7.41 7.84
N VAL A 206 -7.33 -7.29 8.63
CA VAL A 206 -7.42 -7.39 10.09
C VAL A 206 -8.24 -6.22 10.66
N LEU A 207 -8.01 -4.99 10.20
CA LEU A 207 -8.72 -3.82 10.70
C LEU A 207 -10.21 -3.85 10.34
N ARG A 208 -10.58 -4.25 9.12
CA ARG A 208 -11.98 -4.49 8.73
C ARG A 208 -12.63 -5.58 9.55
N CYS A 209 -11.92 -6.69 9.78
CA CYS A 209 -12.40 -7.80 10.61
C CYS A 209 -12.70 -7.35 12.05
N LEU A 210 -11.89 -6.45 12.61
CA LEU A 210 -12.07 -5.91 13.95
C LEU A 210 -13.16 -4.83 14.03
N GLY A 211 -13.74 -4.41 12.90
CA GLY A 211 -14.82 -3.42 12.82
C GLY A 211 -14.34 -1.97 12.62
N ILE A 212 -13.06 -1.76 12.31
CA ILE A 212 -12.52 -0.43 12.01
C ILE A 212 -12.64 -0.16 10.51
N PRO A 213 -13.34 0.90 10.05
CA PRO A 213 -13.47 1.17 8.62
C PRO A 213 -12.12 1.52 8.02
N THR A 214 -11.67 0.72 7.05
CA THR A 214 -10.30 0.82 6.52
C THR A 214 -10.27 0.69 5.00
N ARG A 215 -9.38 1.44 4.35
CA ARG A 215 -9.13 1.39 2.90
C ARG A 215 -7.64 1.39 2.57
N CYS A 216 -7.28 0.73 1.47
CA CYS A 216 -5.90 0.70 0.98
C CYS A 216 -5.60 1.95 0.14
N ILE A 217 -4.43 2.54 0.35
CA ILE A 217 -3.94 3.71 -0.35
C ILE A 217 -2.67 3.35 -1.11
N THR A 218 -2.51 3.91 -2.31
CA THR A 218 -1.26 3.88 -3.08
C THR A 218 -0.80 5.31 -3.33
N ASN A 219 0.43 5.63 -2.95
CA ASN A 219 1.12 6.88 -3.28
C ASN A 219 2.17 6.63 -4.36
N TYR A 220 2.17 7.42 -5.44
CA TYR A 220 3.17 7.31 -6.49
C TYR A 220 4.29 8.32 -6.32
N SER A 221 5.50 7.92 -6.72
CA SER A 221 6.72 8.66 -6.45
C SER A 221 6.87 8.95 -4.95
N SER A 222 6.73 7.92 -4.11
CA SER A 222 6.80 8.09 -2.66
C SER A 222 8.23 8.36 -2.24
N ALA A 223 8.45 9.45 -1.49
CA ALA A 223 9.75 9.72 -0.88
C ALA A 223 9.94 8.75 0.29
N HIS A 224 10.93 7.87 0.19
CA HIS A 224 11.17 6.79 1.15
C HIS A 224 12.54 7.02 1.79
N ASP A 225 12.75 6.64 3.06
CA ASP A 225 14.03 6.83 3.77
C ASP A 225 14.51 8.29 3.82
N THR A 226 13.59 9.24 4.03
CA THR A 226 13.96 10.65 4.20
C THR A 226 14.46 10.99 5.60
N ASP A 227 14.36 10.10 6.59
CA ASP A 227 14.53 10.42 8.02
C ASP A 227 13.69 11.65 8.42
N ALA A 228 12.46 11.74 7.89
CA ALA A 228 11.56 12.89 7.98
C ALA A 228 12.09 14.21 7.37
N ASN A 229 13.12 14.13 6.52
CA ASN A 229 13.63 15.27 5.78
C ASN A 229 12.65 15.66 4.66
N ILE A 230 12.42 16.96 4.51
CA ILE A 230 11.42 17.52 3.58
C ILE A 230 12.04 17.75 2.18
N SER A 231 13.25 17.21 1.95
CA SER A 231 13.97 17.16 0.68
C SER A 231 14.72 15.84 0.51
N VAL A 232 14.75 15.36 -0.73
CA VAL A 232 15.31 14.09 -1.18
C VAL A 232 16.42 14.40 -2.20
N ASP A 233 17.67 14.14 -1.83
CA ASP A 233 18.83 14.38 -2.69
C ASP A 233 19.13 13.18 -3.59
N TYR A 234 18.88 13.33 -4.89
CA TYR A 234 19.08 12.29 -5.88
C TYR A 234 20.40 12.47 -6.62
N LEU A 235 21.38 11.61 -6.33
CA LEU A 235 22.77 11.78 -6.74
C LEU A 235 23.11 10.86 -7.92
N PHE A 236 23.53 11.48 -9.03
CA PHE A 236 24.14 10.80 -10.17
C PHE A 236 25.65 11.06 -10.18
N ASN A 237 26.44 10.12 -10.69
CA ASN A 237 27.78 10.44 -11.19
C ASN A 237 27.73 10.94 -12.64
N ALA A 238 28.89 11.33 -13.18
CA ALA A 238 29.01 11.80 -14.57
C ALA A 238 28.65 10.73 -15.62
N GLN A 239 28.51 9.46 -15.24
CA GLN A 239 28.15 8.33 -16.09
C GLN A 239 26.66 7.95 -15.97
N LEU A 240 25.85 8.73 -15.25
CA LEU A 240 24.45 8.44 -14.91
C LEU A 240 24.23 7.17 -14.08
N GLU A 241 25.25 6.76 -13.32
CA GLU A 241 25.07 5.75 -12.29
C GLU A 241 24.55 6.44 -11.02
N ILE A 242 23.61 5.78 -10.36
CA ILE A 242 22.86 6.33 -9.23
C ILE A 242 23.42 5.76 -7.94
N SER A 243 23.49 6.56 -6.88
CA SER A 243 23.54 6.04 -5.50
C SER A 243 22.27 5.20 -5.19
N PRO A 244 22.24 4.36 -4.14
CA PRO A 244 21.03 3.62 -3.77
C PRO A 244 19.81 4.56 -3.70
N SER A 245 18.72 4.18 -4.37
CA SER A 245 17.57 5.06 -4.58
C SER A 245 16.78 5.30 -3.28
N ILE A 246 16.37 6.56 -3.10
CA ILE A 246 15.64 7.09 -1.93
C ILE A 246 14.18 7.48 -2.26
N PHE A 247 13.65 7.06 -3.40
CA PHE A 247 12.21 7.17 -3.69
C PHE A 247 11.70 5.91 -4.38
N ARG A 248 10.46 5.52 -4.08
CA ARG A 248 9.79 4.35 -4.64
C ARG A 248 8.88 4.76 -5.79
N ASN A 249 8.75 3.93 -6.83
CA ASN A 249 7.82 4.20 -7.93
C ASN A 249 6.38 4.32 -7.42
N TYR A 250 6.02 3.44 -6.47
CA TYR A 250 4.84 3.59 -5.63
C TYR A 250 5.11 2.98 -4.25
N HIS A 251 4.30 3.39 -3.28
CA HIS A 251 4.24 2.86 -1.94
C HIS A 251 2.78 2.71 -1.50
N CYS A 252 2.50 1.73 -0.65
CA CYS A 252 1.13 1.42 -0.21
C CYS A 252 1.05 1.40 1.32
N TRP A 253 -0.05 1.95 1.83
CA TRP A 253 -0.43 1.94 3.26
C TRP A 253 -1.95 1.83 3.39
N VAL A 254 -2.48 1.82 4.62
CA VAL A 254 -3.93 1.88 4.85
C VAL A 254 -4.35 3.20 5.51
N GLU A 255 -5.57 3.62 5.24
CA GLU A 255 -6.27 4.65 6.02
C GLU A 255 -7.38 4.00 6.85
N SER A 256 -7.45 4.32 8.14
CA SER A 256 -8.53 3.89 9.02
C SER A 256 -9.31 5.08 9.56
N TRP A 257 -10.65 4.96 9.61
CA TRP A 257 -11.54 6.00 10.11
C TRP A 257 -11.73 5.87 11.63
N MET A 258 -11.38 6.91 12.39
CA MET A 258 -11.59 6.96 13.84
C MET A 258 -11.53 8.40 14.38
N LYS A 259 -12.07 8.59 15.58
CA LYS A 259 -11.85 9.78 16.40
C LYS A 259 -10.43 9.81 16.98
N ARG A 260 -9.92 11.01 17.23
CA ARG A 260 -8.61 11.28 17.83
C ARG A 260 -8.77 12.11 19.09
N ASP A 261 -9.39 11.53 20.11
CA ASP A 261 -9.59 12.16 21.42
C ASP A 261 -8.26 12.49 22.14
N ASP A 262 -7.14 11.92 21.66
CA ASP A 262 -5.78 12.22 22.09
C ASP A 262 -5.16 13.47 21.44
N LEU A 263 -5.85 14.08 20.46
CA LEU A 263 -5.43 15.28 19.73
C LEU A 263 -6.43 16.44 19.89
N PRO A 264 -6.07 17.67 19.49
CA PRO A 264 -7.03 18.77 19.40
C PRO A 264 -8.20 18.46 18.46
N GLU A 265 -9.31 19.18 18.62
CA GLU A 265 -10.46 19.06 17.73
C GLU A 265 -10.08 19.31 16.26
N GLY A 266 -10.67 18.52 15.35
CA GLY A 266 -10.44 18.64 13.91
C GLY A 266 -9.47 17.63 13.30
N TYR A 267 -8.99 16.63 14.05
CA TYR A 267 -8.12 15.56 13.55
C TYR A 267 -8.78 14.17 13.53
N ASP A 268 -10.09 14.11 13.76
CA ASP A 268 -10.91 12.93 13.50
C ASP A 268 -10.96 12.57 12.01
N GLY A 269 -11.38 11.34 11.72
CA GLY A 269 -11.59 10.84 10.37
C GLY A 269 -10.46 9.92 9.93
N TRP A 270 -9.98 10.05 8.69
CA TRP A 270 -8.98 9.16 8.11
C TRP A 270 -7.59 9.35 8.72
N GLN A 271 -7.03 8.24 9.20
CA GLN A 271 -5.70 8.15 9.78
C GLN A 271 -4.82 7.21 8.95
N VAL A 272 -3.64 7.68 8.52
CA VAL A 272 -2.61 6.90 7.85
C VAL A 272 -1.99 5.90 8.82
N LEU A 273 -1.90 4.65 8.39
CA LEU A 273 -1.26 3.54 9.07
C LEU A 273 -0.40 2.81 8.03
N ASP A 274 0.92 2.86 8.18
CA ASP A 274 1.83 2.16 7.28
C ASP A 274 2.46 0.94 7.98
N PRO A 275 2.01 -0.28 7.65
CA PRO A 275 2.54 -1.52 8.21
C PRO A 275 3.90 -1.91 7.60
N THR A 276 4.40 -1.18 6.60
CA THR A 276 5.69 -1.46 5.99
C THR A 276 6.81 -1.05 6.95
N PRO A 277 7.80 -1.91 7.22
CA PRO A 277 8.86 -1.57 8.17
C PRO A 277 9.89 -0.63 7.53
N GLN A 278 9.59 0.67 7.56
CA GLN A 278 10.40 1.73 6.95
C GLN A 278 11.05 2.59 8.03
N GLU A 279 10.22 3.12 8.94
CA GLU A 279 10.65 3.96 10.06
C GLU A 279 10.41 3.26 11.39
N ARG A 280 11.30 3.50 12.37
CA ARG A 280 11.09 3.06 13.76
C ARG A 280 10.44 4.17 14.56
N SER A 281 9.19 3.98 14.96
CA SER A 281 8.50 4.84 15.92
C SER A 281 8.62 4.25 17.31
N ASP A 282 9.18 5.02 18.26
CA ASP A 282 9.52 4.56 19.62
C ASP A 282 10.37 3.27 19.64
N GLY A 283 11.23 3.11 18.62
CA GLY A 283 12.12 1.95 18.49
C GLY A 283 11.46 0.71 17.88
N ILE A 284 10.19 0.76 17.46
CA ILE A 284 9.45 -0.35 16.83
C ILE A 284 9.11 0.03 15.38
N PHE A 285 9.23 -0.91 14.44
CA PHE A 285 8.79 -0.71 13.07
C PHE A 285 7.26 -0.63 12.98
N CYS A 286 6.75 0.60 13.13
CA CYS A 286 5.35 0.94 12.96
C CYS A 286 5.24 2.43 12.60
N CYS A 287 4.24 2.78 11.79
CA CYS A 287 3.94 4.16 11.44
C CYS A 287 2.43 4.42 11.54
N GLY A 288 2.06 5.50 12.24
CA GLY A 288 0.69 5.92 12.45
C GLY A 288 0.05 5.36 13.74
N PRO A 289 -1.23 5.68 14.01
CA PRO A 289 -2.16 6.43 13.16
C PRO A 289 -1.82 7.93 13.07
N CYS A 290 -1.59 8.41 11.84
CA CYS A 290 -1.32 9.82 11.54
C CYS A 290 -2.54 10.46 10.88
N PRO A 291 -3.10 11.58 11.39
CA PRO A 291 -4.26 12.20 10.75
C PRO A 291 -3.92 12.69 9.35
N VAL A 292 -4.68 12.27 8.32
CA VAL A 292 -4.51 12.77 6.94
C VAL A 292 -4.67 14.29 6.91
N HIS A 293 -5.56 14.83 7.74
CA HIS A 293 -5.72 16.28 7.89
C HIS A 293 -4.48 16.98 8.46
N ALA A 294 -3.76 16.36 9.41
CA ALA A 294 -2.51 16.90 9.94
C ALA A 294 -1.42 16.96 8.86
N VAL A 295 -1.34 15.94 8.00
CA VAL A 295 -0.44 15.92 6.84
C VAL A 295 -0.77 17.08 5.89
N LYS A 296 -2.05 17.27 5.56
CA LYS A 296 -2.49 18.36 4.67
C LYS A 296 -2.17 19.74 5.21
N GLU A 297 -2.32 19.94 6.51
CA GLU A 297 -2.12 21.22 7.18
C GLU A 297 -0.68 21.44 7.69
N GLY A 298 0.24 20.49 7.43
CA GLY A 298 1.65 20.60 7.82
C GLY A 298 1.90 20.54 9.33
N GLU A 299 1.03 19.84 10.06
CA GLU A 299 1.08 19.72 11.52
C GLU A 299 2.01 18.59 11.96
N VAL A 300 3.29 18.71 11.58
CA VAL A 300 4.31 17.67 11.82
C VAL A 300 4.61 17.41 13.30
N GLY A 301 4.11 18.23 14.23
CA GLY A 301 4.29 18.04 15.66
C GLY A 301 3.34 17.02 16.31
N PHE A 302 2.29 16.57 15.60
CA PHE A 302 1.31 15.65 16.19
C PHE A 302 1.72 14.20 16.11
N LYS A 303 1.30 13.45 17.13
CA LYS A 303 1.39 11.99 17.12
C LYS A 303 0.35 11.42 16.16
N TYR A 304 0.64 10.33 15.46
CA TYR A 304 1.90 9.61 15.41
C TYR A 304 2.59 9.86 14.07
N ASP A 305 3.92 9.93 14.07
CA ASP A 305 4.76 9.84 12.85
C ASP A 305 4.45 10.85 11.73
N THR A 306 3.79 11.96 12.06
CA THR A 306 3.39 12.99 11.09
C THR A 306 4.56 13.57 10.28
N PRO A 307 5.76 13.81 10.83
CA PRO A 307 6.91 14.25 10.03
C PRO A 307 7.25 13.28 8.89
N PHE A 308 7.25 11.98 9.19
CA PHE A 308 7.57 10.93 8.22
C PHE A 308 6.52 10.90 7.11
N VAL A 309 5.23 10.75 7.47
CA VAL A 309 4.13 10.69 6.50
C VAL A 309 4.05 11.99 5.67
N PHE A 310 4.29 13.15 6.28
CA PHE A 310 4.33 14.42 5.56
C PHE A 310 5.44 14.43 4.51
N SER A 311 6.64 13.94 4.86
CA SER A 311 7.76 13.88 3.92
C SER A 311 7.50 12.91 2.76
N GLU A 312 6.82 11.79 2.99
CA GLU A 312 6.52 10.79 1.94
C GLU A 312 5.72 11.36 0.76
N VAL A 313 4.88 12.39 1.03
CA VAL A 313 3.97 12.98 0.04
C VAL A 313 4.34 14.41 -0.37
N ASN A 314 5.22 15.11 0.36
CA ASN A 314 5.57 16.51 0.13
C ASN A 314 7.09 16.79 -0.06
N ALA A 315 7.96 15.77 -0.03
CA ALA A 315 9.39 16.02 -0.21
C ALA A 315 9.74 16.61 -1.59
N ASP A 316 10.71 17.52 -1.62
CA ASP A 316 11.28 17.98 -2.88
C ASP A 316 12.32 17.00 -3.40
N LEU A 317 12.27 16.69 -4.70
CA LEU A 317 13.36 15.97 -5.34
C LEU A 317 14.41 16.97 -5.84
N ILE A 318 15.62 16.91 -5.29
CA ILE A 318 16.76 17.71 -5.75
C ILE A 318 17.73 16.77 -6.47
N VAL A 319 17.97 17.01 -7.75
CA VAL A 319 18.85 16.17 -8.57
C VAL A 319 20.23 16.80 -8.64
N TRP A 320 21.24 16.01 -8.33
CA TRP A 320 22.64 16.41 -8.33
C TRP A 320 23.47 15.51 -9.23
N ILE A 321 24.47 16.09 -9.88
CA ILE A 321 25.59 15.35 -10.46
C ILE A 321 26.80 15.55 -9.57
N VAL A 322 27.42 14.45 -9.17
CA VAL A 322 28.62 14.40 -8.34
C VAL A 322 29.82 14.07 -9.23
N HIS A 323 30.75 14.99 -9.33
CA HIS A 323 31.99 14.81 -10.10
C HIS A 323 33.04 14.02 -9.28
N PRO A 324 34.07 13.45 -9.94
CA PRO A 324 35.12 12.68 -9.26
C PRO A 324 35.87 13.44 -8.16
N ASP A 325 35.94 14.77 -8.27
CA ASP A 325 36.51 15.70 -7.28
C ASP A 325 35.57 16.01 -6.10
N ARG A 326 34.38 15.39 -6.07
CA ARG A 326 33.29 15.57 -5.09
C ARG A 326 32.55 16.90 -5.22
N GLU A 327 32.78 17.67 -6.27
CA GLU A 327 31.93 18.80 -6.59
C GLU A 327 30.52 18.31 -6.92
N ARG A 328 29.50 19.02 -6.42
CA ARG A 328 28.08 18.70 -6.66
C ARG A 328 27.44 19.81 -7.47
N ILE A 329 26.98 19.49 -8.67
CA ILE A 329 26.22 20.40 -9.52
C ILE A 329 24.73 20.09 -9.37
N GLN A 330 23.96 21.08 -8.95
CA GLN A 330 22.50 20.97 -8.88
C GLN A 330 21.92 21.04 -10.30
N VAL A 331 21.40 19.91 -10.78
CA VAL A 331 20.80 19.78 -12.12
C VAL A 331 19.36 20.27 -12.12
N SER A 332 18.58 19.83 -11.14
CA SER A 332 17.17 20.25 -11.03
C SER A 332 16.68 20.22 -9.59
N GLN A 333 15.58 20.93 -9.35
CA GLN A 333 14.80 20.84 -8.13
C GLN A 333 13.34 20.79 -8.53
N ASN A 334 12.66 19.71 -8.18
CA ASN A 334 11.28 19.48 -8.59
C ASN A 334 10.41 19.22 -7.37
N SER A 335 9.54 20.18 -7.07
CA SER A 335 8.54 20.08 -6.00
C SER A 335 7.33 19.23 -6.38
N LYS A 336 7.14 18.93 -7.67
CA LYS A 336 5.91 18.31 -8.20
C LYS A 336 6.01 16.81 -8.41
N VAL A 337 7.15 16.19 -8.10
CA VAL A 337 7.42 14.79 -8.43
C VAL A 337 6.91 13.84 -7.36
N ILE A 338 7.05 14.19 -6.09
CA ILE A 338 6.70 13.33 -4.96
C ILE A 338 5.20 13.43 -4.66
N GLY A 339 4.61 12.35 -4.17
CA GLY A 339 3.24 12.40 -3.66
C GLY A 339 2.17 12.51 -4.76
N ARG A 340 2.27 11.73 -5.84
CA ARG A 340 1.41 11.89 -7.03
C ARG A 340 0.30 10.86 -7.06
N ASN A 341 -0.85 11.26 -7.61
CA ASN A 341 -1.99 10.39 -7.88
C ASN A 341 -2.29 9.45 -6.70
N ILE A 342 -2.32 9.99 -5.49
CA ILE A 342 -2.59 9.19 -4.29
C ILE A 342 -3.99 8.58 -4.48
N SER A 343 -4.05 7.26 -4.52
CA SER A 343 -5.17 6.53 -5.09
C SER A 343 -5.75 5.53 -4.10
N THR A 344 -7.07 5.37 -4.15
CA THR A 344 -7.79 4.30 -3.47
C THR A 344 -8.90 3.75 -4.37
N LYS A 345 -9.50 2.61 -3.99
CA LYS A 345 -10.65 2.06 -4.70
C LYS A 345 -11.88 2.91 -4.38
N SER A 346 -12.68 3.22 -5.39
CA SER A 346 -13.93 3.95 -5.18
C SER A 346 -15.00 3.09 -4.50
N VAL A 347 -15.86 3.76 -3.74
CA VAL A 347 -17.04 3.16 -3.11
C VAL A 347 -18.14 2.77 -4.10
N TYR A 348 -18.13 3.32 -5.33
CA TYR A 348 -19.18 3.06 -6.33
C TYR A 348 -18.74 2.09 -7.44
N GLY A 349 -17.63 1.38 -7.26
CA GLY A 349 -17.20 0.32 -8.18
C GLY A 349 -15.70 0.14 -8.28
N ASP A 350 -15.29 -0.60 -9.31
CA ASP A 350 -13.90 -1.02 -9.53
C ASP A 350 -13.09 0.02 -10.31
N PHE A 351 -13.14 1.27 -9.85
CA PHE A 351 -12.39 2.37 -10.45
C PHE A 351 -11.59 3.14 -9.41
N ARG A 352 -10.57 3.84 -9.92
CA ARG A 352 -9.63 4.63 -9.13
C ARG A 352 -10.28 5.91 -8.66
N GLU A 353 -10.22 6.17 -7.37
CA GLU A 353 -10.48 7.45 -6.76
C GLU A 353 -9.15 8.14 -6.46
N ASP A 354 -8.98 9.37 -6.97
CA ASP A 354 -7.81 10.20 -6.68
C ASP A 354 -8.07 11.04 -5.43
N ILE A 355 -7.31 10.77 -4.38
CA ILE A 355 -7.44 11.43 -3.08
C ILE A 355 -6.22 12.32 -2.78
N THR A 356 -5.40 12.68 -3.77
CA THR A 356 -4.21 13.52 -3.58
C THR A 356 -4.53 14.83 -2.85
N ALA A 357 -5.69 15.44 -3.17
CA ALA A 357 -6.15 16.67 -2.55
C ALA A 357 -6.50 16.53 -1.04
N ASN A 358 -6.61 15.30 -0.52
CA ASN A 358 -6.79 15.04 0.91
C ASN A 358 -5.47 15.13 1.67
N TYR A 359 -4.34 14.87 1.00
CA TYR A 359 -3.01 14.89 1.61
C TYR A 359 -2.27 16.21 1.42
N LYS A 360 -2.52 16.91 0.32
CA LYS A 360 -1.80 18.15 0.02
C LYS A 360 -2.61 19.15 -0.79
N TYR A 361 -2.21 20.41 -0.67
CA TYR A 361 -2.73 21.49 -1.48
C TYR A 361 -2.17 21.44 -2.91
N PRO A 362 -2.85 22.04 -3.91
CA PRO A 362 -2.35 22.07 -5.28
C PRO A 362 -0.95 22.70 -5.37
N GLU A 363 -0.08 22.05 -6.12
CA GLU A 363 1.29 22.48 -6.40
C GLU A 363 1.33 23.92 -6.96
N GLY A 364 2.14 24.79 -6.36
CA GLY A 364 2.27 26.20 -6.66
C GLY A 364 1.28 27.12 -5.95
N SER A 365 0.32 26.59 -5.17
CA SER A 365 -0.66 27.40 -4.46
C SER A 365 -0.07 28.14 -3.25
N MET A 366 -0.69 29.26 -2.85
CA MET A 366 -0.25 30.00 -1.65
C MET A 366 -0.33 29.12 -0.40
N LYS A 367 -1.40 28.33 -0.27
CA LYS A 367 -1.61 27.42 0.86
C LYS A 367 -0.53 26.33 0.94
N GLU A 368 -0.15 25.72 -0.17
CA GLU A 368 0.96 24.75 -0.21
C GLU A 368 2.25 25.38 0.35
N ARG A 369 2.57 26.61 -0.06
CA ARG A 369 3.76 27.32 0.45
C ARG A 369 3.68 27.67 1.93
N GLU A 370 2.50 28.02 2.43
CA GLU A 370 2.27 28.27 3.87
C GLU A 370 2.47 27.00 4.69
N VAL A 371 1.88 25.88 4.24
CA VAL A 371 2.01 24.56 4.86
C VAL A 371 3.47 24.11 4.88
N TYR A 372 4.22 24.29 3.78
CA TYR A 372 5.63 23.93 3.72
C TYR A 372 6.46 24.75 4.72
N LYS A 373 6.23 26.07 4.79
CA LYS A 373 6.90 26.93 5.78
C LYS A 373 6.59 26.51 7.21
N LYS A 374 5.32 26.18 7.49
CA LYS A 374 4.86 25.71 8.80
C LYS A 374 5.54 24.41 9.22
N ALA A 375 5.70 23.46 8.29
CA ALA A 375 6.43 22.22 8.50
C ALA A 375 7.95 22.40 8.68
N GLY A 376 8.46 23.64 8.69
CA GLY A 376 9.87 23.95 8.93
C GLY A 376 10.72 24.10 7.66
N ARG A 377 10.09 24.21 6.47
CA ARG A 377 10.81 24.30 5.20
C ARG A 377 11.12 25.73 4.79
N GLN A 378 12.38 26.01 4.45
CA GLN A 378 12.74 27.19 3.68
C GLN A 378 12.38 26.95 2.21
N VAL A 379 11.36 27.65 1.70
CA VAL A 379 11.00 27.61 0.27
C VAL A 379 12.05 28.40 -0.51
N GLY A 380 13.13 27.73 -0.90
CA GLY A 380 14.11 28.28 -1.83
C GLY A 380 13.49 28.36 -3.24
N GLN A 381 12.90 29.50 -3.61
CA GLN A 381 12.58 29.78 -5.01
C GLN A 381 13.86 30.15 -5.74
N LYS A 382 14.59 29.17 -6.29
CA LYS A 382 15.42 29.45 -7.46
C LYS A 382 14.50 29.48 -8.67
N ASN A 383 13.92 30.65 -8.96
CA ASN A 383 13.34 30.92 -10.27
C ASN A 383 14.48 30.95 -11.30
N LYS A 384 14.98 29.79 -11.72
CA LYS A 384 15.62 29.71 -13.02
C LYS A 384 14.48 29.90 -14.03
N GLY A 385 14.57 30.93 -14.87
CA GLY A 385 13.65 31.10 -16.01
C GLY A 385 13.65 29.84 -16.90
N PRO A 386 12.71 29.72 -17.85
CA PRO A 386 12.70 28.59 -18.77
C PRO A 386 14.09 28.45 -19.40
N GLY A 387 14.71 27.28 -19.24
CA GLY A 387 15.97 26.97 -19.87
C GLY A 387 15.82 27.05 -21.39
N GLN A 388 16.89 27.43 -22.09
CA GLN A 388 16.90 27.47 -23.56
C GLN A 388 16.59 26.10 -24.18
N LEU A 389 17.03 25.03 -23.53
CA LEU A 389 16.83 23.65 -23.98
C LEU A 389 15.78 22.95 -23.13
N GLU A 390 14.97 22.11 -23.76
CA GLU A 390 14.02 21.21 -23.11
C GLU A 390 14.26 19.77 -23.57
N LEU A 391 14.04 18.83 -22.66
CA LEU A 391 14.24 17.39 -22.89
C LEU A 391 12.96 16.64 -22.52
N PHE A 392 12.51 15.75 -23.39
CA PHE A 392 11.33 14.91 -23.18
C PHE A 392 11.62 13.46 -23.52
N ILE A 393 11.06 12.54 -22.74
CA ILE A 393 11.09 11.10 -23.03
C ILE A 393 9.65 10.66 -23.28
N LYS A 394 9.40 10.00 -24.41
CA LYS A 394 8.09 9.50 -24.84
C LYS A 394 8.19 8.02 -25.17
N HIS A 395 7.16 7.27 -24.84
CA HIS A 395 7.04 5.87 -25.24
C HIS A 395 5.58 5.53 -25.54
N ALA A 396 5.38 4.51 -26.39
CA ALA A 396 4.11 3.83 -26.48
C ALA A 396 3.99 2.81 -25.32
N PRO A 397 2.78 2.34 -24.97
CA PRO A 397 2.63 1.23 -24.05
C PRO A 397 3.46 0.02 -24.50
N ALA A 398 4.36 -0.44 -23.62
CA ALA A 398 5.26 -1.55 -23.91
C ALA A 398 4.68 -2.85 -23.35
N ILE A 399 4.82 -3.96 -24.08
CA ILE A 399 4.37 -5.29 -23.64
C ILE A 399 5.61 -6.12 -23.30
N HIS A 400 5.61 -6.76 -22.13
CA HIS A 400 6.70 -7.62 -21.73
C HIS A 400 6.86 -8.79 -22.72
N GLY A 401 8.07 -8.98 -23.27
CA GLY A 401 8.33 -9.97 -24.32
C GLY A 401 8.51 -9.39 -25.72
N THR A 402 8.18 -8.12 -25.92
CA THR A 402 8.23 -7.45 -27.24
C THR A 402 9.35 -6.42 -27.33
N ASP A 403 9.81 -6.15 -28.55
CA ASP A 403 10.71 -5.03 -28.82
C ASP A 403 9.89 -3.73 -28.96
N PHE A 404 10.37 -2.63 -28.39
CA PHE A 404 9.67 -1.35 -28.44
C PHE A 404 10.63 -0.16 -28.52
N ASP A 405 10.09 1.00 -28.92
CA ASP A 405 10.86 2.24 -29.10
C ASP A 405 10.57 3.23 -27.97
N VAL A 406 11.63 3.87 -27.50
CA VAL A 406 11.56 5.05 -26.64
C VAL A 406 12.14 6.23 -27.43
N ILE A 407 11.39 7.33 -27.47
CA ILE A 407 11.71 8.53 -28.24
C ILE A 407 12.18 9.61 -27.27
N ILE A 408 13.36 10.16 -27.52
CA ILE A 408 13.97 11.24 -26.76
C ILE A 408 13.93 12.49 -27.65
N GLU A 409 13.19 13.51 -27.22
CA GLU A 409 13.05 14.75 -27.96
C GLU A 409 13.81 15.86 -27.23
N VAL A 410 14.68 16.55 -27.96
CA VAL A 410 15.42 17.73 -27.50
C VAL A 410 14.91 18.94 -28.26
N TYR A 411 14.46 19.96 -27.56
CA TYR A 411 13.96 21.19 -28.16
C TYR A 411 14.82 22.38 -27.75
N ASN A 412 15.21 23.23 -28.69
CA ASN A 412 15.91 24.50 -28.42
C ASN A 412 14.95 25.66 -28.67
N ALA A 413 14.48 26.30 -27.59
CA ALA A 413 13.67 27.50 -27.64
C ALA A 413 14.49 28.79 -27.86
N GLY A 414 15.81 28.66 -27.91
CA GLY A 414 16.74 29.76 -28.16
C GLY A 414 16.83 30.16 -29.63
N ARG A 415 17.53 31.26 -29.87
CA ARG A 415 17.71 31.83 -31.22
C ARG A 415 18.96 31.31 -31.93
N GLU A 416 19.86 30.69 -31.20
CA GLU A 416 21.14 30.18 -31.69
C GLU A 416 21.21 28.68 -31.51
N ASP A 417 21.79 28.00 -32.50
CA ASP A 417 22.06 26.58 -32.44
C ASP A 417 23.01 26.30 -31.27
N THR A 418 22.77 25.20 -30.56
CA THR A 418 23.59 24.82 -29.40
C THR A 418 24.10 23.40 -29.58
N ASP A 419 25.42 23.23 -29.52
CA ASP A 419 26.07 21.93 -29.52
C ASP A 419 25.96 21.29 -28.15
N ALA A 420 25.45 20.07 -28.10
CA ALA A 420 25.25 19.32 -26.87
C ALA A 420 25.58 17.83 -27.04
N GLN A 421 25.89 17.19 -25.93
CA GLN A 421 25.99 15.74 -25.81
C GLN A 421 24.74 15.20 -25.12
N LEU A 422 24.08 14.22 -25.76
CA LEU A 422 22.97 13.47 -25.19
C LEU A 422 23.45 12.08 -24.81
N ILE A 423 23.25 11.70 -23.55
CA ILE A 423 23.49 10.36 -23.02
C ILE A 423 22.14 9.79 -22.61
N VAL A 424 21.78 8.63 -23.14
CA VAL A 424 20.56 7.91 -22.77
C VAL A 424 20.92 6.53 -22.25
N THR A 425 20.40 6.17 -21.08
CA THR A 425 20.53 4.85 -20.48
C THR A 425 19.16 4.23 -20.25
N SER A 426 19.09 2.90 -20.33
CA SER A 426 17.93 2.12 -19.96
C SER A 426 18.35 1.07 -18.94
N ASN A 427 17.65 1.02 -17.82
CA ASN A 427 18.02 0.21 -16.67
C ASN A 427 16.83 -0.61 -16.21
N ALA A 428 17.01 -1.91 -16.02
CA ALA A 428 16.03 -2.72 -15.31
C ALA A 428 16.03 -2.32 -13.82
N ILE A 429 14.85 -2.07 -13.28
CA ILE A 429 14.66 -1.66 -11.89
C ILE A 429 13.55 -2.47 -11.22
N THR A 430 13.61 -2.58 -9.89
CA THR A 430 12.47 -3.02 -9.07
C THR A 430 11.55 -1.85 -8.76
N TYR A 431 10.37 -2.11 -8.17
CA TYR A 431 9.42 -1.04 -7.85
C TYR A 431 9.87 -0.05 -6.78
N ASN A 432 10.75 -0.48 -5.88
CA ASN A 432 11.43 0.37 -4.92
C ASN A 432 12.71 1.00 -5.51
N SER A 433 12.80 1.12 -6.84
CA SER A 433 13.87 1.82 -7.56
C SER A 433 15.28 1.25 -7.35
N ILE A 434 15.41 -0.04 -7.01
CA ILE A 434 16.73 -0.70 -6.96
C ILE A 434 17.17 -1.01 -8.39
N HIS A 435 18.35 -0.51 -8.76
CA HIS A 435 19.01 -0.83 -10.02
C HIS A 435 19.40 -2.30 -10.07
N ARG A 436 19.01 -3.00 -11.13
CA ARG A 436 19.39 -4.40 -11.38
C ARG A 436 20.54 -4.50 -12.37
N ALA A 437 20.35 -3.92 -13.55
CA ALA A 437 21.32 -3.96 -14.64
C ALA A 437 20.99 -2.89 -15.69
N GLU A 438 22.02 -2.38 -16.36
CA GLU A 438 21.89 -1.56 -17.55
C GLU A 438 21.59 -2.45 -18.76
N CYS A 439 20.46 -2.19 -19.42
CA CYS A 439 20.04 -2.94 -20.60
C CYS A 439 20.67 -2.37 -21.87
N GLN A 440 20.82 -1.05 -21.95
CA GLN A 440 21.38 -0.36 -23.11
C GLN A 440 21.78 1.07 -22.75
N ARG A 441 22.85 1.55 -23.39
CA ARG A 441 23.33 2.93 -23.34
C ARG A 441 23.62 3.45 -24.75
N LYS A 442 23.33 4.73 -24.97
CA LYS A 442 23.63 5.44 -26.23
C LYS A 442 24.07 6.86 -25.93
N THR A 443 25.21 7.25 -26.51
CA THR A 443 25.73 8.62 -26.46
C THR A 443 25.71 9.21 -27.86
N THR A 444 25.23 10.44 -28.02
CA THR A 444 25.09 11.11 -29.30
C THR A 444 25.46 12.57 -29.17
N SER A 445 26.37 13.05 -30.02
CA SER A 445 26.66 14.47 -30.19
C SER A 445 25.65 15.07 -31.16
N LEU A 446 25.07 16.21 -30.81
CA LEU A 446 24.00 16.83 -31.56
C LEU A 446 24.10 18.35 -31.55
N THR A 447 23.70 18.98 -32.65
CA THR A 447 23.57 20.44 -32.79
C THR A 447 22.09 20.76 -32.86
N VAL A 448 21.56 21.47 -31.87
CA VAL A 448 20.10 21.62 -31.68
C VAL A 448 19.58 22.94 -32.26
N PRO A 449 18.68 22.86 -33.26
CA PRO A 449 17.47 23.68 -33.27
C PRO A 449 16.26 22.89 -32.74
N ALA A 450 16.13 21.61 -33.11
CA ALA A 450 15.32 20.57 -32.47
C ALA A 450 15.81 19.18 -32.93
N HIS A 451 15.97 18.21 -32.03
CA HIS A 451 16.48 16.85 -32.32
C HIS A 451 15.54 15.76 -31.81
N LYS A 452 15.43 14.65 -32.53
CA LYS A 452 14.73 13.44 -32.08
C LYS A 452 15.66 12.25 -32.16
N GLU A 453 15.85 11.58 -31.04
CA GLU A 453 16.64 10.37 -30.92
C GLU A 453 15.73 9.17 -30.58
N VAL A 454 15.99 8.01 -31.18
CA VAL A 454 15.23 6.80 -30.92
C VAL A 454 16.13 5.75 -30.26
N LEU A 455 15.67 5.22 -29.13
CA LEU A 455 16.26 4.09 -28.42
C LEU A 455 15.36 2.85 -28.59
N ARG A 456 15.79 1.90 -29.43
CA ARG A 456 15.12 0.62 -29.64
C ARG A 456 15.51 -0.36 -28.53
N LEU A 457 14.58 -0.69 -27.64
CA LEU A 457 14.77 -1.70 -26.60
C LEU A 457 14.32 -3.07 -27.11
N GLN A 458 15.25 -4.02 -27.13
CA GLN A 458 15.01 -5.38 -27.61
C GLN A 458 14.85 -6.35 -26.43
N TYR A 459 13.88 -7.27 -26.53
CA TYR A 459 13.64 -8.27 -25.48
C TYR A 459 14.89 -9.12 -25.20
N GLY A 460 15.68 -9.41 -26.23
CA GLY A 460 16.95 -10.13 -26.08
C GLY A 460 17.95 -9.44 -25.14
N HIS A 461 17.84 -8.12 -24.92
CA HIS A 461 18.70 -7.36 -24.02
C HIS A 461 18.06 -7.17 -22.64
N TYR A 462 16.83 -6.69 -22.58
CA TYR A 462 16.20 -6.39 -21.28
C TYR A 462 15.59 -7.60 -20.58
N GLY A 463 15.26 -8.67 -21.32
CA GLY A 463 14.51 -9.82 -20.82
C GLY A 463 15.22 -10.60 -19.71
N ALA A 464 16.56 -10.61 -19.70
CA ALA A 464 17.36 -11.24 -18.65
C ALA A 464 17.56 -10.36 -17.41
N CYS A 465 17.33 -9.05 -17.54
CA CYS A 465 17.63 -8.04 -16.52
C CYS A 465 16.39 -7.62 -15.74
N VAL A 466 15.23 -7.62 -16.39
CA VAL A 466 13.98 -7.12 -15.81
C VAL A 466 13.52 -7.99 -14.64
N SER A 467 13.10 -7.35 -13.55
CA SER A 467 12.60 -8.03 -12.36
C SER A 467 11.15 -8.51 -12.54
N GLU A 468 10.63 -9.18 -11.52
CA GLU A 468 9.22 -9.58 -11.37
C GLU A 468 8.24 -8.39 -11.37
N HIS A 469 8.73 -7.16 -11.22
CA HIS A 469 7.91 -5.93 -11.30
C HIS A 469 7.81 -5.40 -12.72
N HIS A 470 8.53 -5.99 -13.68
CA HIS A 470 8.45 -5.67 -15.10
C HIS A 470 8.67 -4.18 -15.43
N MET A 471 9.67 -3.53 -14.82
CA MET A 471 9.95 -2.10 -15.02
C MET A 471 11.32 -1.79 -15.57
N ILE A 472 11.35 -0.81 -16.49
CA ILE A 472 12.58 -0.24 -17.07
C ILE A 472 12.58 1.26 -16.82
N ARG A 473 13.65 1.78 -16.21
CA ARG A 473 13.90 3.22 -16.10
C ARG A 473 14.74 3.68 -17.29
N VAL A 474 14.25 4.71 -17.99
CA VAL A 474 15.03 5.40 -19.02
C VAL A 474 15.46 6.75 -18.48
N THR A 475 16.76 7.00 -18.49
CA THR A 475 17.37 8.25 -18.03
C THR A 475 18.06 8.92 -19.21
N ALA A 476 17.75 10.19 -19.45
CA ALA A 476 18.35 11.00 -20.50
C ALA A 476 19.04 12.23 -19.89
N LEU A 477 20.29 12.44 -20.25
CA LEU A 477 21.13 13.57 -19.85
C LEU A 477 21.54 14.37 -21.08
N LEU A 478 21.24 15.65 -21.06
CA LEU A 478 21.69 16.60 -22.07
C LEU A 478 22.70 17.55 -21.45
N GLN A 479 23.91 17.56 -21.99
CA GLN A 479 25.00 18.42 -21.56
C GLN A 479 25.42 19.34 -22.71
N PRO A 480 25.05 20.64 -22.66
CA PRO A 480 25.53 21.63 -23.62
C PRO A 480 27.04 21.85 -23.50
N THR A 481 27.70 22.19 -24.60
CA THR A 481 29.16 22.37 -24.63
C THR A 481 29.58 23.70 -23.99
N ASP A 482 28.72 24.73 -24.09
CA ASP A 482 29.02 26.11 -23.69
C ASP A 482 28.24 26.61 -22.46
N GLN A 483 27.45 25.74 -21.82
CA GLN A 483 26.62 26.12 -20.66
C GLN A 483 26.70 25.09 -19.52
N ASP A 484 26.77 25.57 -18.28
CA ASP A 484 26.60 24.77 -17.05
C ASP A 484 25.14 24.30 -16.82
N ASN A 485 24.29 24.39 -17.84
CA ASN A 485 22.88 24.04 -17.78
C ASN A 485 22.68 22.58 -18.24
N ILE A 486 23.09 21.66 -17.38
CA ILE A 486 22.81 20.24 -17.55
C ILE A 486 21.31 20.00 -17.37
N ILE A 487 20.70 19.18 -18.23
CA ILE A 487 19.29 18.78 -18.13
C ILE A 487 19.22 17.27 -18.01
N LEU A 488 18.49 16.79 -17.01
CA LEU A 488 18.26 15.36 -16.78
C LEU A 488 16.76 15.08 -16.72
N GLN A 489 16.32 14.04 -17.41
CA GLN A 489 14.96 13.53 -17.36
C GLN A 489 14.94 12.02 -17.15
N GLU A 490 13.93 11.55 -16.43
CA GLU A 490 13.70 10.12 -16.19
C GLU A 490 12.23 9.77 -16.39
N ILE A 491 12.01 8.56 -16.91
CA ILE A 491 10.70 7.92 -16.91
C ILE A 491 10.84 6.45 -16.53
N ASN A 492 9.86 5.94 -15.78
CA ASN A 492 9.72 4.52 -15.51
C ASN A 492 8.68 3.95 -16.47
N ILE A 493 9.06 2.96 -17.25
CA ILE A 493 8.21 2.28 -18.22
C ILE A 493 7.79 0.93 -17.64
N PRO A 494 6.54 0.78 -17.14
CA PRO A 494 6.01 -0.52 -16.79
C PRO A 494 5.70 -1.32 -18.06
N LEU A 495 6.21 -2.55 -18.12
CA LEU A 495 5.93 -3.48 -19.22
C LEU A 495 4.62 -4.21 -18.91
N LYS A 496 3.63 -4.09 -19.80
CA LYS A 496 2.32 -4.71 -19.64
C LYS A 496 2.43 -6.23 -19.74
N MET A 497 1.82 -6.89 -18.78
CA MET A 497 1.67 -8.34 -18.73
C MET A 497 0.40 -8.77 -19.49
N PRO A 498 0.35 -10.00 -20.02
CA PRO A 498 -0.83 -10.49 -20.72
C PRO A 498 -1.99 -10.61 -19.73
N ALA A 499 -3.17 -10.14 -20.12
CA ALA A 499 -4.36 -10.28 -19.30
C ALA A 499 -4.79 -11.77 -19.22
N LEU A 500 -5.21 -12.19 -18.02
CA LEU A 500 -5.92 -13.45 -17.85
C LEU A 500 -7.36 -13.29 -18.31
N HIS A 501 -7.82 -14.19 -19.18
CA HIS A 501 -9.21 -14.30 -19.58
C HIS A 501 -9.90 -15.36 -18.71
N ILE A 502 -10.81 -14.91 -17.85
CA ILE A 502 -11.63 -15.76 -16.99
C ILE A 502 -13.05 -15.78 -17.54
N LYS A 503 -13.56 -16.97 -17.87
CA LYS A 503 -14.92 -17.18 -18.35
C LYS A 503 -15.67 -18.13 -17.43
N ILE A 504 -16.76 -17.65 -16.84
CA ILE A 504 -17.67 -18.46 -16.04
C ILE A 504 -18.64 -19.21 -16.97
N ILE A 505 -18.78 -20.52 -16.74
CA ILE A 505 -19.66 -21.42 -17.49
C ILE A 505 -20.84 -21.79 -16.61
N GLY A 506 -22.05 -21.54 -17.12
CA GLY A 506 -23.29 -21.77 -16.38
C GLY A 506 -23.68 -20.58 -15.50
N LYS A 507 -24.70 -20.78 -14.66
CA LYS A 507 -25.21 -19.77 -13.72
C LYS A 507 -24.60 -20.00 -12.35
N ALA A 508 -24.07 -18.95 -11.72
CA ALA A 508 -23.60 -19.01 -10.35
C ALA A 508 -24.81 -19.13 -9.39
N ILE A 509 -24.87 -20.21 -8.61
CA ILE A 509 -25.93 -20.51 -7.64
C ILE A 509 -25.25 -21.02 -6.38
N VAL A 510 -25.58 -20.43 -5.23
CA VAL A 510 -25.00 -20.80 -3.93
C VAL A 510 -25.07 -22.31 -3.71
N SER A 511 -23.98 -22.89 -3.21
CA SER A 511 -23.82 -24.32 -2.96
C SER A 511 -23.91 -25.24 -4.20
N HIS A 512 -23.85 -24.69 -5.41
CA HIS A 512 -23.73 -25.49 -6.63
C HIS A 512 -22.31 -25.39 -7.20
N LYS A 513 -21.93 -26.43 -7.95
CA LYS A 513 -20.69 -26.40 -8.73
C LYS A 513 -20.79 -25.35 -9.83
N LEU A 514 -19.73 -24.57 -9.98
CA LEU A 514 -19.51 -23.56 -10.99
C LEU A 514 -18.25 -23.92 -11.76
N THR A 515 -18.19 -23.69 -13.07
CA THR A 515 -16.95 -23.92 -13.84
C THR A 515 -16.38 -22.59 -14.32
N ALA A 516 -15.08 -22.39 -14.15
CA ALA A 516 -14.33 -21.24 -14.63
C ALA A 516 -13.24 -21.69 -15.61
N HIS A 517 -13.24 -21.14 -16.82
CA HIS A 517 -12.15 -21.33 -17.79
C HIS A 517 -11.18 -20.18 -17.66
N ILE A 518 -9.90 -20.48 -17.44
CA ILE A 518 -8.85 -19.48 -17.26
C ILE A 518 -7.80 -19.70 -18.36
N SER A 519 -7.50 -18.64 -19.11
CA SER A 519 -6.58 -18.69 -20.25
C SER A 519 -5.81 -17.38 -20.40
N PHE A 520 -4.63 -17.44 -21.02
CA PHE A 520 -3.87 -16.26 -21.44
C PHE A 520 -3.02 -16.63 -22.65
N ASN A 521 -2.55 -15.61 -23.38
CA ASN A 521 -1.62 -15.79 -24.48
C ASN A 521 -0.20 -15.48 -23.99
N ASN A 522 0.74 -16.40 -24.18
CA ASN A 522 2.15 -16.18 -23.85
C ASN A 522 2.73 -15.09 -24.80
N PRO A 523 3.14 -13.92 -24.29
CA PRO A 523 3.68 -12.83 -25.11
C PRO A 523 5.18 -13.00 -25.37
N LEU A 524 5.85 -13.95 -24.69
CA LEU A 524 7.28 -14.13 -24.78
C LEU A 524 7.65 -14.93 -26.03
N PRO A 525 8.83 -14.68 -26.62
CA PRO A 525 9.38 -15.48 -27.72
C PRO A 525 9.93 -16.84 -27.23
N VAL A 526 9.67 -17.24 -25.98
CA VAL A 526 10.13 -18.48 -25.35
C VAL A 526 8.96 -19.25 -24.75
N SER A 527 9.08 -20.58 -24.66
CA SER A 527 8.08 -21.43 -24.00
C SER A 527 8.18 -21.32 -22.48
N LEU A 528 7.05 -21.06 -21.82
CA LEU A 528 6.95 -21.05 -20.36
C LEU A 528 6.96 -22.49 -19.82
N GLN A 529 7.62 -22.70 -18.68
CA GLN A 529 7.70 -24.01 -18.01
C GLN A 529 7.27 -23.89 -16.55
N GLY A 530 6.72 -24.97 -16.00
CA GLY A 530 6.31 -25.01 -14.58
C GLY A 530 5.15 -24.06 -14.24
N GLY A 531 4.27 -23.78 -15.19
CA GLY A 531 3.13 -22.87 -15.00
C GLY A 531 2.19 -23.33 -13.88
N VAL A 532 1.79 -22.39 -13.04
CA VAL A 532 0.83 -22.61 -11.95
C VAL A 532 -0.19 -21.47 -11.97
N PHE A 533 -1.48 -21.82 -11.95
CA PHE A 533 -2.54 -20.86 -11.65
C PHE A 533 -2.88 -20.95 -10.17
N THR A 534 -2.95 -19.80 -9.51
CA THR A 534 -3.52 -19.68 -8.16
C THR A 534 -4.89 -19.03 -8.29
N VAL A 535 -5.92 -19.65 -7.71
CA VAL A 535 -7.30 -19.16 -7.76
C VAL A 535 -7.88 -19.15 -6.35
N GLU A 536 -8.45 -18.02 -5.95
CA GLU A 536 -9.17 -17.85 -4.69
C GLU A 536 -10.33 -16.87 -4.88
N GLY A 537 -11.26 -16.83 -3.90
CA GLY A 537 -12.24 -15.77 -3.77
C GLY A 537 -13.17 -16.00 -2.59
N ALA A 538 -13.39 -14.96 -1.77
CA ALA A 538 -14.30 -15.01 -0.64
C ALA A 538 -15.71 -15.49 -1.06
N GLY A 539 -16.25 -16.47 -0.33
CA GLY A 539 -17.52 -17.13 -0.65
C GLY A 539 -17.55 -17.96 -1.95
N LEU A 540 -16.43 -18.05 -2.70
CA LEU A 540 -16.33 -18.82 -3.94
C LEU A 540 -15.44 -20.06 -3.78
N THR A 541 -14.21 -19.89 -3.32
CA THR A 541 -13.27 -21.00 -3.07
C THR A 541 -12.08 -20.54 -2.26
N GLU A 542 -11.60 -21.43 -1.39
CA GLU A 542 -10.26 -21.32 -0.81
C GLU A 542 -9.19 -21.30 -1.91
N ALA A 543 -8.02 -20.77 -1.57
CA ALA A 543 -6.87 -20.69 -2.47
C ALA A 543 -6.44 -22.07 -2.96
N LYS A 544 -6.41 -22.24 -4.28
CA LYS A 544 -6.00 -23.48 -4.95
C LYS A 544 -4.93 -23.20 -5.99
N GLU A 545 -3.87 -24.00 -5.95
CA GLU A 545 -2.84 -24.02 -6.99
C GLU A 545 -3.13 -25.13 -8.00
N ILE A 546 -3.14 -24.80 -9.29
CA ILE A 546 -3.30 -25.75 -10.38
C ILE A 546 -2.08 -25.70 -11.28
N LYS A 547 -1.31 -26.79 -11.30
CA LYS A 547 -0.17 -26.97 -12.20
C LYS A 547 -0.67 -27.20 -13.63
N THR A 548 -0.05 -26.53 -14.60
CA THR A 548 -0.44 -26.65 -16.01
C THR A 548 0.77 -26.80 -16.91
N GLN A 549 0.55 -27.44 -18.05
CA GLN A 549 1.46 -27.41 -19.18
C GLN A 549 0.96 -26.40 -20.23
N TYR A 550 -0.33 -26.39 -20.62
CA TYR A 550 -0.98 -25.33 -21.42
C TYR A 550 -2.53 -25.38 -21.26
N VAL A 551 -3.16 -24.24 -20.93
CA VAL A 551 -4.63 -23.95 -20.84
C VAL A 551 -5.46 -24.82 -19.85
N LEU A 552 -6.37 -24.21 -19.08
CA LEU A 552 -7.12 -24.88 -18.01
C LEU A 552 -8.65 -24.67 -18.05
N VAL A 553 -9.37 -25.72 -17.68
CA VAL A 553 -10.78 -25.75 -17.28
C VAL A 553 -10.82 -26.08 -15.79
N LEU A 554 -11.45 -25.23 -14.96
CA LEU A 554 -11.52 -25.39 -13.51
C LEU A 554 -12.97 -25.57 -13.02
N GLU A 555 -13.23 -26.57 -12.19
CA GLU A 555 -14.47 -26.67 -11.40
C GLU A 555 -14.29 -26.02 -10.01
N ILE A 556 -15.14 -25.06 -9.67
CA ILE A 556 -15.23 -24.33 -8.40
C ILE A 556 -16.51 -24.76 -7.68
N MET A 557 -16.49 -24.95 -6.36
CA MET A 557 -17.70 -25.16 -5.54
C MET A 557 -17.89 -23.96 -4.63
N GLN A 558 -19.03 -23.26 -4.72
CA GLN A 558 -19.36 -22.17 -3.80
C GLN A 558 -19.59 -22.71 -2.38
N SER A 559 -18.86 -22.19 -1.40
CA SER A 559 -19.04 -22.48 0.02
C SER A 559 -20.26 -21.73 0.57
N MET A 560 -20.91 -22.32 1.57
CA MET A 560 -21.93 -21.66 2.37
C MET A 560 -21.28 -21.24 3.69
N TYR A 561 -21.36 -19.97 4.05
CA TYR A 561 -21.25 -19.56 5.45
C TYR A 561 -22.56 -18.87 5.82
N SER A 562 -23.26 -19.42 6.82
CA SER A 562 -24.36 -18.71 7.47
C SER A 562 -23.76 -17.66 8.39
N THR A 563 -24.12 -16.40 8.18
CA THR A 563 -23.96 -15.31 9.15
C THR A 563 -24.46 -15.68 10.53
#